data_AF-A0A8T4YQ69-F1
#
_entry.id   AF-A0A8T4YQ69-F1
#
_cell.length_a   1.000
_cell.length_b   1.000
_cell.length_c   1.000
_cell.angle_alpha   90.00
_cell.angle_beta   90.00
_cell.angle_gamma   90.00
#
_symmetry.space_group_name_H-M   'P 1'
#
loop_
_entity.id
_entity.type
_entity.pdbx_description
1 polymer ?
#
loop_
_entity_poly.entity_id
_entity_poly.type
_entity_poly.pdbx_seq_one_letter_code
_entity_poly.pdbx_strand_id
1 'polypeptide(L)' 'MPTITLSSKIYNDNQLKHVEEHLKSSLKGLKVKIEGVQAASRGWIQVTLSGEDENA' A
#
# COMPACT_ATOMS: atom_id res chain seq x y z
N MET A 1 8.30 9.75 -6.20
CA MET A 1 7.70 8.67 -5.39
C MET A 1 6.19 8.81 -5.46
N PRO A 2 5.47 7.86 -6.08
CA PRO A 2 4.02 7.90 -6.13
C PRO A 2 3.44 7.54 -4.75
N THR A 3 2.63 8.43 -4.20
CA THR A 3 1.76 8.12 -3.06
C THR A 3 0.37 7.83 -3.61
N ILE A 4 -0.16 6.65 -3.26
CA ILE A 4 -1.46 6.20 -3.75
C ILE A 4 -2.41 6.10 -2.56
N THR A 5 -3.56 6.76 -2.68
CA THR A 5 -4.66 6.57 -1.73
C THR A 5 -5.57 5.47 -2.26
N LEU A 6 -5.76 4.42 -1.45
CA LEU A 6 -6.70 3.37 -1.80
C LEU A 6 -8.11 3.87 -1.48
N SER A 7 -9.05 3.59 -2.38
CA SER A 7 -10.49 3.82 -2.15
C SER A 7 -11.08 2.77 -1.20
N SER A 8 -10.35 2.41 -0.15
CA SER A 8 -10.77 1.51 0.91
C SER A 8 -10.52 2.15 2.27
N LYS A 9 -11.49 1.98 3.16
CA LYS A 9 -11.53 2.59 4.48
C LYS A 9 -11.35 1.51 5.54
N ILE A 10 -10.50 1.78 6.52
CA ILE A 10 -10.38 0.98 7.73
C ILE A 10 -11.22 1.56 8.86
N TYR A 11 -11.68 0.67 9.71
CA TYR A 11 -12.42 0.95 10.94
C TYR A 11 -11.62 0.51 12.18
N ASN A 12 -10.56 -0.29 11.99
CA ASN A 12 -9.61 -0.67 13.04
C ASN A 12 -8.21 -0.94 12.45
N ASP A 13 -7.20 -0.91 13.31
CA ASP A 13 -5.79 -1.05 12.92
C ASP A 13 -5.43 -2.47 12.44
N ASN A 14 -6.18 -3.50 12.84
CA ASN A 14 -5.94 -4.86 12.36
C ASN A 14 -6.19 -5.00 10.86
N GLN A 15 -7.12 -4.21 10.31
CA GLN A 15 -7.36 -4.16 8.86
C GLN A 15 -6.16 -3.59 8.09
N LEU A 16 -5.38 -2.70 8.72
CA LEU A 16 -4.16 -2.15 8.11
C LEU A 16 -3.10 -3.25 7.88
N LYS A 17 -2.94 -4.14 8.85
CA LYS A 17 -2.02 -5.29 8.73
C LYS A 17 -2.42 -6.24 7.60
N HIS A 18 -3.71 -6.54 7.48
CA HIS A 18 -4.22 -7.38 6.40
C HIS A 18 -3.95 -6.75 5.02
N VAL A 19 -4.09 -5.43 4.91
CA VAL A 19 -3.78 -4.71 3.67
C VAL A 19 -2.29 -4.77 3.36
N GLU A 20 -1.43 -4.59 4.36
CA GLU A 20 0.02 -4.71 4.18
C GLU A 20 0.43 -6.11 3.72
N GLU A 21 -0.10 -7.16 4.35
CA GLU A 21 0.14 -8.55 3.96
C GLU A 21 -0.36 -8.83 2.53
N HIS A 22 -1.56 -8.35 2.20
CA HIS A 22 -2.13 -8.48 0.86
C HIS A 22 -1.25 -7.79 -0.19
N LEU A 23 -0.80 -6.56 0.07
CA LEU A 23 0.09 -5.82 -0.84
C LEU A 23 1.44 -6.53 -1.01
N LYS A 24 2.04 -7.03 0.07
CA LYS A 24 3.29 -7.83 -0.01
C LYS A 24 3.12 -9.07 -0.88
N SER A 25 1.99 -9.76 -0.76
CA SER A 25 1.68 -10.92 -1.59
C SER A 25 1.47 -10.54 -3.06
N SER A 26 0.67 -9.49 -3.33
CA SER A 26 0.32 -9.08 -4.70
C SER A 26 1.48 -8.47 -5.47
N LEU A 27 2.41 -7.79 -4.78
CA LEU A 27 3.60 -7.19 -5.39
C LEU A 27 4.81 -8.14 -5.39
N LYS A 28 4.64 -9.39 -4.95
CA LYS A 28 5.73 -10.38 -4.91
C LYS A 28 6.25 -10.64 -6.32
N GLY A 29 7.55 -10.47 -6.50
CA GLY A 29 8.22 -10.66 -7.79
C GLY A 29 8.29 -9.40 -8.66
N LEU A 30 7.63 -8.32 -8.26
CA LEU A 30 7.81 -7.01 -8.88
C LEU A 30 8.98 -6.28 -8.21
N LYS A 31 9.70 -5.43 -8.96
CA LYS A 31 10.72 -4.52 -8.42
C LYS A 31 10.07 -3.30 -7.74
N VAL A 32 9.13 -3.57 -6.84
CA VAL A 32 8.37 -2.58 -6.09
C VAL A 32 8.64 -2.76 -4.60
N LYS A 33 8.93 -1.65 -3.93
CA LYS A 33 9.10 -1.54 -2.49
C LYS A 33 7.89 -0.83 -1.90
N ILE A 34 7.32 -1.42 -0.86
CA ILE A 34 6.32 -0.77 -0.02
C ILE A 34 7.07 0.04 1.03
N GLU A 35 6.94 1.36 1.00
CA GLU A 35 7.61 2.27 1.94
C GLU A 35 6.75 2.53 3.18
N GLY A 36 5.42 2.47 3.04
CA GLY A 36 4.51 2.59 4.17
C GLY A 36 3.07 2.24 3.81
N VAL A 37 2.37 1.66 4.77
CA VAL A 37 0.92 1.46 4.77
C VAL A 37 0.40 2.11 6.05
N GLN A 38 -0.44 3.13 5.91
CA GLN A 38 -0.92 3.90 7.05
C GLN A 38 -2.38 4.34 6.88
N ALA A 39 -3.01 4.64 8.00
CA ALA A 39 -4.32 5.28 8.01
C ALA A 39 -4.16 6.79 7.80
N ALA A 40 -4.70 7.30 6.71
CA ALA A 40 -4.89 8.72 6.48
C ALA A 40 -6.14 9.24 7.22
N SER A 41 -6.42 10.54 7.07
CA SER A 41 -7.57 11.19 7.69
C SER A 41 -8.86 10.40 7.45
N ARG A 42 -9.71 10.34 8.47
CA ARG A 42 -10.99 9.62 8.43
C ARG A 42 -10.86 8.10 8.17
N GLY A 43 -9.69 7.49 8.39
CA GLY A 43 -9.51 6.04 8.25
C GLY A 43 -9.34 5.56 6.81
N TRP A 44 -9.01 6.44 5.87
CA TRP A 44 -8.63 6.02 4.52
C TRP A 44 -7.27 5.34 4.52
N ILE A 45 -7.06 4.33 3.68
CA ILE A 45 -5.74 3.71 3.58
C ILE A 45 -4.88 4.52 2.61
N GLN A 46 -3.69 4.90 3.07
CA GLN A 46 -2.65 5.50 2.26
C GLN A 46 -1.46 4.56 2.17
N VAL A 47 -0.99 4.34 0.94
CA VAL A 47 0.15 3.49 0.65
C VAL A 47 1.20 4.30 -0.09
N THR A 48 2.44 4.22 0.37
CA THR A 48 3.60 4.78 -0.32
C THR A 48 4.39 3.63 -0.93
N LEU A 49 4.60 3.70 -2.25
CA LEU A 49 5.32 2.70 -3.01
C LEU A 49 6.46 3.37 -3.79
N SER A 50 7.55 2.65 -3.97
CA SER A 50 8.63 3.00 -4.89
C SER A 50 9.01 1.81 -5.74
N GLY A 51 9.49 2.01 -6.95
CA GLY A 51 9.82 0.93 -7.87
C GLY A 51 9.95 1.43 -9.30
N GLU A 52 10.50 0.59 -10.16
CA GLU A 52 10.67 0.87 -11.59
C GLU A 52 9.75 -0.04 -12.40
N ASP A 53 9.13 0.54 -13.43
CA ASP A 53 8.50 -0.21 -14.50
C ASP A 53 9.61 -0.63 -15.47
N GLU A 54 10.05 -1.89 -15.39
CA GLU A 54 10.97 -2.45 -16.36
C GLU A 54 10.22 -2.71 -17.66
N ASN A 55 10.04 -1.66 -18.48
CA ASN A 55 9.91 -1.63 -19.95
C ASN A 55 9.06 -0.43 -20.38
N ALA A 56 9.69 0.75 -20.51
CA ALA A 56 9.17 1.86 -21.31
C ALA A 56 9.92 1.92 -22.65
#